data_AF-A0A535QX44-F1
#
_entry.id   AF-A0A535QX44-F1
#
_cell.length_a   1.000
_cell.length_b   1.000
_cell.length_c   1.000
_cell.angle_alpha   90.00
_cell.angle_beta   90.00
_cell.angle_gamma   90.00
#
_symmetry.space_group_name_H-M   'P 1'
#
loop_
_entity.id
_entity.type
_entity.pdbx_description
1 polymer ?
#
loop_
_entity_poly.entity_id
_entity_poly.type
_entity_poly.pdbx_seq_one_letter_code
_entity_poly.pdbx_strand_id
1 'polypeptide(L)'
;MSKLHLRFARACWRAGGAAALVAVMLFVLQTPPASAAASGSASLSIQTVCFTVHNTGDPLPSTLYGLRYTYGKPKNSTPAIVLVHGIASSTANWDFTPSWSVARRLALAGFVVISYDRLGFAKSHYDRPK
;
A
#
# COMPACT_ATOMS: atom_id res chain seq x y z
N MET A 1 4.11 24.12 -13.99
CA MET A 1 3.50 22.77 -14.07
C MET A 1 4.53 21.75 -13.55
N SER A 2 4.48 21.41 -12.26
CA SER A 2 5.49 20.53 -11.65
C SER A 2 5.14 19.05 -11.87
N LYS A 3 6.04 18.31 -12.52
CA LYS A 3 5.92 16.84 -12.70
C LYS A 3 6.21 16.16 -11.36
N LEU A 4 5.18 15.62 -10.71
CA LEU A 4 5.33 14.78 -9.52
C LEU A 4 5.86 13.41 -9.97
N HIS A 5 7.17 13.18 -9.81
CA HIS A 5 7.77 11.87 -10.04
C HIS A 5 7.50 10.97 -8.83
N LEU A 6 6.37 10.24 -8.83
CA LEU A 6 6.10 9.20 -7.84
C LEU A 6 7.05 8.02 -8.11
N ARG A 7 8.08 7.86 -7.27
CA ARG A 7 8.85 6.62 -7.22
C ARG A 7 8.05 5.58 -6.41
N PHE A 8 8.07 4.34 -6.90
CA PHE A 8 7.29 3.17 -6.45
C PHE A 8 6.81 3.17 -4.98
N ALA A 9 5.50 2.97 -4.79
CA ALA A 9 4.91 2.68 -3.49
C ALA A 9 5.55 1.41 -2.89
N ARG A 10 6.14 1.51 -1.70
CA ARG A 10 6.66 0.35 -0.97
C ARG A 10 5.78 0.06 0.24
N ALA A 11 5.65 -1.22 0.58
CA ALA A 11 5.10 -1.60 1.87
C ALA A 11 6.03 -1.07 2.97
N CYS A 12 5.48 -0.32 3.92
CA CYS A 12 6.25 0.22 5.03
C CYS A 12 6.26 -0.82 6.17
N TRP A 13 7.23 -1.74 6.17
CA TRP A 13 7.47 -2.63 7.31
C TRP A 13 8.60 -2.07 8.18
N ARG A 14 8.37 -1.97 9.49
CA ARG A 14 9.45 -1.88 10.49
C ARG A 14 9.95 -3.30 10.72
N ALA A 15 11.24 -3.56 10.48
CA ALA A 15 11.84 -4.86 10.76
C ALA A 15 11.93 -5.10 12.27
N GLY A 16 11.13 -6.04 12.80
CA GLY A 16 11.34 -6.65 14.12
C GLY A 16 12.11 -7.95 13.93
N GLY A 17 13.25 -8.09 14.62
CA GLY A 17 14.20 -9.20 14.43
C GLY A 17 13.61 -10.57 14.77
N ALA A 18 13.81 -11.54 13.87
CA ALA A 18 13.44 -12.93 14.07
C ALA A 18 14.66 -13.71 14.62
N ALA A 19 14.53 -14.25 15.83
CA ALA A 19 15.45 -15.24 16.37
C ALA A 19 15.29 -16.56 15.60
N ALA A 20 16.38 -17.09 15.06
CA ALA A 20 16.39 -18.35 14.32
C ALA A 20 16.41 -19.54 15.29
N LEU A 21 15.34 -20.34 15.28
CA LEU A 21 15.33 -21.68 15.88
C LEU A 21 15.75 -22.70 14.82
N VAL A 22 16.85 -23.40 15.07
CA VAL A 22 17.35 -24.51 14.26
C VAL A 22 16.52 -25.76 14.59
N ALA A 23 15.75 -26.26 13.62
CA ALA A 23 15.05 -27.54 13.73
C ALA A 23 15.72 -28.57 12.81
N VAL A 24 16.14 -29.69 13.39
CA VAL A 24 16.66 -30.88 12.70
C VAL A 24 15.49 -31.62 12.05
N MET A 25 15.58 -31.90 10.74
CA MET A 25 14.55 -32.62 9.98
C MET A 25 15.07 -33.98 9.50
N LEU A 26 14.43 -35.07 9.94
CA LEU A 26 14.53 -36.40 9.32
C LEU A 26 13.71 -36.42 8.03
N PHE A 27 14.35 -36.83 6.92
CA PHE A 27 13.69 -36.99 5.62
C PHE A 27 12.95 -38.33 5.54
N VAL A 28 11.62 -38.30 5.51
CA VAL A 28 10.79 -39.41 5.03
C VAL A 28 10.32 -39.05 3.62
N LEU A 29 10.64 -39.90 2.62
CA LEU A 29 10.17 -39.71 1.25
C LEU A 29 8.64 -39.91 1.20
N GLN A 30 7.90 -38.80 1.12
CA GLN A 30 6.49 -38.80 0.77
C GLN A 30 6.34 -38.18 -0.62
N THR A 31 5.79 -38.96 -1.56
CA THR A 31 5.38 -38.47 -2.88
C THR A 31 4.18 -37.53 -2.70
N PRO A 32 4.27 -36.25 -3.10
CA PRO A 32 3.16 -35.31 -2.91
C PRO A 32 2.03 -35.64 -3.89
N PRO A 33 0.76 -35.68 -3.43
CA PRO A 33 -0.37 -35.74 -4.34
C PRO A 33 -0.40 -34.47 -5.20
N ALA A 34 -0.79 -34.62 -6.47
CA ALA A 34 -0.93 -33.52 -7.41
C ALA A 34 -1.82 -32.41 -6.80
N SER A 35 -1.20 -31.27 -6.49
CA SER A 35 -1.91 -30.09 -6.02
C SER A 35 -2.81 -29.56 -7.13
N ALA A 36 -4.11 -29.74 -6.98
CA ALA A 36 -5.08 -28.89 -7.66
C ALA A 36 -4.76 -27.45 -7.25
N ALA A 37 -4.35 -26.62 -8.20
CA ALA A 37 -4.12 -25.21 -7.96
C ALA A 37 -5.43 -24.61 -7.43
N ALA A 38 -5.47 -24.27 -6.13
CA ALA A 38 -6.59 -23.56 -5.56
C ALA A 38 -6.74 -22.25 -6.35
N SER A 39 -7.82 -22.15 -7.13
CA SER A 39 -8.26 -20.88 -7.72
C SER A 39 -8.51 -19.92 -6.56
N GLY A 40 -7.49 -19.14 -6.21
CA GLY A 40 -7.56 -18.23 -5.07
C GLY A 40 -8.72 -17.26 -5.27
N SER A 41 -9.72 -17.35 -4.40
CA SER A 41 -10.86 -16.44 -4.40
C SER A 41 -10.36 -15.00 -4.34
N ALA A 42 -10.80 -14.16 -5.28
CA ALA A 42 -10.43 -12.76 -5.31
C ALA A 42 -10.85 -12.09 -4.00
N SER A 43 -9.88 -11.53 -3.28
CA SER A 43 -10.09 -10.86 -2.00
C SER A 43 -9.60 -9.41 -2.07
N LEU A 44 -10.22 -8.55 -1.27
CA LEU A 44 -9.78 -7.18 -1.10
C LEU A 44 -8.57 -7.16 -0.16
N SER A 45 -7.46 -6.58 -0.62
CA SER A 45 -6.27 -6.32 0.17
C SER A 45 -6.11 -4.81 0.34
N ILE A 46 -5.87 -4.39 1.59
CA ILE A 46 -5.61 -3.00 1.95
C ILE A 46 -4.25 -2.97 2.64
N GLN A 47 -3.30 -2.23 2.09
CA GLN A 47 -1.91 -2.21 2.57
C GLN A 47 -1.48 -0.78 2.86
N THR A 48 -0.81 -0.55 3.98
CA THR A 48 -0.10 0.72 4.19
C THR A 48 1.08 0.79 3.24
N VAL A 49 1.16 1.90 2.51
CA VAL A 49 2.26 2.20 1.59
C VAL A 49 2.90 3.52 1.97
N CYS A 50 4.14 3.70 1.52
CA CYS A 50 4.86 4.94 1.67
C CYS A 50 5.62 5.32 0.41
N PHE A 51 5.79 6.63 0.22
CA PHE A 51 6.41 7.24 -0.94
C PHE A 51 7.48 8.23 -0.49
N THR A 52 8.66 8.16 -1.09
CA THR A 52 9.65 9.23 -0.98
C THR A 52 9.26 10.33 -1.96
N VAL A 53 9.04 11.53 -1.46
CA VAL A 53 8.72 12.72 -2.26
C VAL A 53 9.73 13.82 -2.01
N HIS A 54 9.94 14.65 -3.02
CA HIS A 54 10.73 15.86 -2.89
C HIS A 54 9.79 17.06 -3.01
N ASN A 55 9.71 17.85 -1.94
CA ASN A 55 8.96 19.09 -1.95
C ASN A 55 9.87 20.23 -2.43
N THR A 56 9.36 21.11 -3.28
CA THR A 56 10.17 22.14 -3.90
C THR A 56 10.71 23.11 -2.85
N GLY A 57 12.03 23.27 -2.84
CA GLY A 57 12.75 24.13 -1.91
C GLY A 57 13.28 23.42 -0.67
N ASP A 58 12.91 22.16 -0.44
CA ASP A 58 13.44 21.40 0.69
C ASP A 58 14.79 20.77 0.35
N PRO A 59 15.78 20.81 1.26
CA PRO A 59 17.10 20.23 1.02
C PRO A 59 17.07 18.69 1.02
N LEU A 60 16.09 18.09 1.71
CA LEU A 60 15.96 16.65 1.89
C LEU A 60 14.58 16.15 1.45
N PRO A 61 14.46 14.92 0.93
CA PRO A 61 13.17 14.33 0.63
C PRO A 61 12.37 14.03 1.91
N SER A 62 11.06 14.03 1.78
CA SER A 62 10.11 13.65 2.83
C SER A 62 9.40 12.34 2.48
N THR A 63 8.75 11.74 3.47
CA THR A 63 7.96 10.51 3.29
C THR A 63 6.47 10.83 3.37
N LEU A 64 5.70 10.42 2.34
CA LEU A 64 4.24 10.35 2.41
C LEU A 64 3.82 8.94 2.82
N TYR A 65 2.79 8.86 3.64
CA TYR A 65 2.09 7.63 3.98
C TYR A 65 0.73 7.58 3.30
N GLY A 66 0.27 6.37 3.01
CA GLY A 66 -1.01 6.14 2.35
C GLY A 66 -1.46 4.69 2.44
N LEU A 67 -2.53 4.39 1.72
CA LEU A 67 -3.11 3.07 1.60
C LEU A 67 -3.19 2.65 0.13
N ARG A 68 -2.93 1.37 -0.13
CA ARG A 68 -3.13 0.71 -1.42
C ARG A 68 -4.25 -0.32 -1.29
N TYR A 69 -5.25 -0.21 -2.14
CA TYR A 69 -6.36 -1.13 -2.25
C TYR A 69 -6.25 -1.91 -3.55
N THR A 70 -6.36 -3.23 -3.45
CA THR A 70 -6.36 -4.13 -4.61
C THR A 70 -7.41 -5.21 -4.40
N TYR A 71 -8.13 -5.58 -5.45
CA TYR A 71 -9.03 -6.73 -5.42
C TYR A 71 -8.50 -7.85 -6.32
N GLY A 72 -8.29 -9.03 -5.75
CA GLY A 72 -7.57 -10.11 -6.42
C GLY A 72 -6.11 -9.74 -6.73
N LYS A 73 -5.53 -10.34 -7.77
CA LYS A 73 -4.15 -10.07 -8.21
C LYS A 73 -4.15 -9.04 -9.37
N PRO A 74 -3.66 -7.80 -9.16
CA PRO A 74 -3.53 -6.83 -10.24
C PRO A 74 -2.61 -7.34 -11.35
N LYS A 75 -2.93 -6.98 -12.59
CA LYS A 75 -2.11 -7.20 -13.78
C LYS A 75 -1.38 -5.90 -14.14
N ASN A 76 -0.37 -5.98 -14.99
CA ASN A 76 0.33 -4.78 -15.48
C ASN A 76 -0.59 -3.80 -16.25
N SER A 77 -1.72 -4.30 -16.79
CA SER A 77 -2.74 -3.50 -17.46
C SER A 77 -3.86 -3.00 -16.54
N THR A 78 -3.84 -3.33 -15.24
CA THR A 78 -4.86 -2.87 -14.31
C THR A 78 -4.74 -1.36 -14.10
N PRO A 79 -5.79 -0.57 -14.38
CA PRO A 79 -5.73 0.89 -14.23
C PRO A 79 -5.58 1.28 -12.75
N ALA A 80 -4.86 2.36 -12.50
CA ALA A 80 -4.67 2.90 -11.16
C ALA A 80 -5.39 4.24 -10.98
N ILE A 81 -6.00 4.44 -9.81
CA ILE A 81 -6.59 5.72 -9.39
C ILE A 81 -5.85 6.21 -8.16
N VAL A 82 -5.47 7.49 -8.17
CA VAL A 82 -4.86 8.18 -7.02
C VAL A 82 -5.88 9.12 -6.40
N LEU A 83 -6.18 8.93 -5.13
CA LEU A 83 -7.11 9.73 -4.35
C LEU A 83 -6.35 10.68 -3.42
N VAL A 84 -6.54 11.98 -3.63
CA VAL A 84 -5.89 13.04 -2.85
C VAL A 84 -6.94 13.81 -2.07
N HIS A 85 -6.78 13.89 -0.76
CA HIS A 85 -7.76 14.53 0.11
C HIS A 85 -7.65 16.08 0.11
N GLY A 86 -8.73 16.76 0.52
CA GLY A 86 -8.82 18.22 0.65
C GLY A 86 -8.17 18.81 1.91
N ILE A 87 -8.46 20.08 2.18
CA ILE A 87 -7.73 20.99 3.10
C ILE A 87 -7.64 20.52 4.56
N ALA A 88 -8.63 19.79 5.08
CA ALA A 88 -8.66 19.35 6.48
C ALA A 88 -8.88 17.84 6.63
N SER A 89 -8.35 17.05 5.70
CA SER A 89 -8.71 15.65 5.54
C SER A 89 -7.49 14.73 5.64
N SER A 90 -7.74 13.42 5.66
CA SER A 90 -6.73 12.37 5.55
C SER A 90 -7.20 11.29 4.58
N THR A 91 -6.36 10.28 4.33
CA THR A 91 -6.76 9.06 3.61
C THR A 91 -7.97 8.36 4.26
N ALA A 92 -8.26 8.57 5.55
CA ALA A 92 -9.43 7.97 6.19
C ALA A 92 -10.76 8.44 5.58
N ASN A 93 -10.81 9.63 4.98
CA ASN A 93 -12.03 10.13 4.35
C ASN A 93 -12.45 9.33 3.10
N TRP A 94 -11.50 8.61 2.49
CA TRP A 94 -11.80 7.74 1.35
C TRP A 94 -12.30 6.35 1.76
N ASP A 95 -12.17 6.00 3.05
CA ASP A 95 -12.47 4.68 3.60
C ASP A 95 -12.99 4.80 5.05
N PHE A 96 -14.09 5.55 5.22
CA PHE A 96 -14.61 5.92 6.54
C PHE A 96 -15.22 4.74 7.30
N THR A 97 -16.03 3.92 6.61
CA THR A 97 -16.53 2.64 7.11
C THR A 97 -16.56 1.61 5.97
N PRO A 98 -16.67 0.30 6.27
CA PRO A 98 -16.77 -0.72 5.22
C PRO A 98 -17.91 -0.48 4.22
N SER A 99 -19.05 0.08 4.67
CA SER A 99 -20.19 0.42 3.81
C SER A 99 -20.05 1.78 3.12
N TRP A 100 -19.25 2.68 3.71
CA TRP A 100 -19.00 4.03 3.20
C TRP A 100 -17.53 4.25 2.87
N SER A 101 -17.12 3.69 1.73
CA SER A 101 -15.75 3.74 1.25
C SER A 101 -15.70 3.88 -0.27
N VAL A 102 -15.15 5.00 -0.73
CA VAL A 102 -14.87 5.24 -2.15
C VAL A 102 -13.71 4.34 -2.60
N ALA A 103 -12.66 4.25 -1.78
CA ALA A 103 -11.45 3.49 -2.13
C ALA A 103 -11.75 1.99 -2.31
N ARG A 104 -12.54 1.39 -1.42
CA ARG A 104 -12.94 -0.02 -1.53
C ARG A 104 -13.83 -0.26 -2.75
N ARG A 105 -14.80 0.60 -3.01
CA ARG A 105 -15.71 0.47 -4.15
C ARG A 105 -14.95 0.54 -5.48
N LEU A 106 -13.98 1.45 -5.60
CA LEU A 106 -13.11 1.53 -6.77
C LEU A 106 -12.21 0.29 -6.91
N ALA A 107 -11.66 -0.23 -5.81
CA ALA A 107 -10.86 -1.46 -5.87
C ALA A 107 -11.69 -2.67 -6.34
N LEU A 108 -12.92 -2.81 -5.81
CA LEU A 108 -13.86 -3.85 -6.24
C LEU A 108 -14.30 -3.68 -7.70
N ALA A 109 -14.30 -2.45 -8.22
CA ALA A 109 -14.54 -2.15 -9.64
C ALA A 109 -13.34 -2.46 -10.55
N GLY A 110 -12.24 -2.99 -10.00
CA GLY A 110 -11.09 -3.46 -10.78
C GLY A 110 -9.94 -2.47 -10.91
N PHE A 111 -9.92 -1.39 -10.11
CA PHE A 111 -8.80 -0.45 -10.07
C PHE A 111 -7.78 -0.85 -8.99
N VAL A 112 -6.50 -0.53 -9.22
CA VAL A 112 -5.56 -0.35 -8.11
C VAL A 112 -5.78 1.04 -7.55
N VAL A 113 -6.18 1.16 -6.29
CA VAL A 113 -6.44 2.48 -5.69
C VAL A 113 -5.33 2.83 -4.72
N ILE A 114 -4.78 4.03 -4.85
CA ILE A 114 -3.82 4.60 -3.90
C ILE A 114 -4.45 5.84 -3.29
N SER A 115 -4.60 5.89 -1.99
CA SER A 115 -4.86 7.12 -1.25
C SER A 115 -3.62 7.48 -0.45
N TYR A 116 -3.33 8.77 -0.27
CA TYR A 116 -2.21 9.20 0.57
C TYR A 116 -2.53 10.47 1.35
N ASP A 117 -1.89 10.60 2.51
CA ASP A 117 -1.90 11.81 3.32
C ASP A 117 -0.86 12.78 2.75
N ARG A 118 -1.27 14.00 2.40
CA ARG A 118 -0.35 15.06 1.96
C ARG A 118 0.62 15.42 3.10
N LEU A 119 1.77 16.03 2.76
CA LEU A 119 2.72 16.53 3.76
C LEU A 119 2.00 17.45 4.77
N GLY A 120 2.23 17.20 6.06
CA GLY A 120 1.62 17.90 7.18
C GLY A 120 0.32 17.28 7.71
N PHE A 121 -0.14 16.17 7.12
CA PHE A 121 -1.38 15.50 7.52
C PHE A 121 -1.14 14.11 8.08
N ALA A 122 -1.90 13.77 9.12
CA ALA A 122 -1.95 12.45 9.75
C ALA A 122 -0.54 11.83 9.92
N LYS A 123 -0.23 10.74 9.21
CA LYS A 123 1.07 10.05 9.34
C LYS A 123 2.20 10.69 8.51
N SER A 124 1.86 11.51 7.51
CA SER A 124 2.81 12.25 6.67
C SER A 124 3.27 13.54 7.36
N HIS A 125 3.86 13.42 8.55
CA HIS A 125 4.38 14.55 9.30
C HIS A 125 5.36 15.36 8.45
N TYR A 126 5.26 16.69 8.56
CA TYR A 126 6.10 17.59 7.79
C TYR A 126 6.36 18.86 8.59
N ASP A 127 7.61 19.04 8.97
CA ASP A 127 8.14 20.30 9.48
C ASP A 127 8.98 20.88 8.36
N ARG A 128 8.56 22.04 7.84
CA ARG A 128 9.30 22.69 6.77
C ARG A 128 10.70 23.07 7.29
N PRO A 129 11.78 22.57 6.66
CA PRO A 129 13.14 23.01 7.00
C PRO A 129 13.24 24.52 6.83
N LYS A 130 13.80 25.21 7.83
CA LYS A 130 14.10 26.65 7.77
C LYS A 130 15.37 26.92 6.99
#